data_AF-A0A7S1ED74-F1
#
_entry.id   AF-A0A7S1ED74-F1
#
_cell.length_a   1.000
_cell.length_b   1.000
_cell.length_c   1.000
_cell.angle_alpha   90.00
_cell.angle_beta   90.00
_cell.angle_gamma   90.00
#
_symmetry.space_group_name_H-M   'P 1'
#
loop_
_entity.id
_entity.type
_entity.pdbx_description
1 polymer ?
#
loop_
_entity_poly.entity_id
_entity_poly.type
_entity_poly.pdbx_seq_one_letter_code
_entity_poly.pdbx_strand_id
1 'polypeptide(L)'
;APNEARPDSGLYPRQFLEGQMAVALGGRIAEEIIFGEDEITTGASNDIERVTSTAKMMVTRFGMSEKVGQVALAQEQGSPFLGRQMGSQQTSMSSETRALIDSEVSRLVNEAYAKAKTLLVENREVLDKLAALLVEKETVTAEEFQQMLTDCNVKIGSYGIYAQ
;
A
#
# COMPACT_ATOMS: atom_id res chain seq x y z
N ALA A 1 -11.95 9.50 19.77
CA ALA A 1 -11.35 8.16 19.83
C ALA A 1 -11.53 7.49 18.46
N PRO A 2 -10.47 6.89 17.88
CA PRO A 2 -10.57 6.21 16.60
C PRO A 2 -11.64 5.11 16.69
N ASN A 3 -12.48 4.95 15.67
CA ASN A 3 -13.39 3.80 15.62
C ASN A 3 -12.59 2.59 15.11
N GLU A 4 -11.84 1.97 16.01
CA GLU A 4 -11.05 0.75 15.83
C GLU A 4 -11.90 -0.45 15.34
N ALA A 5 -13.23 -0.34 15.30
CA ALA A 5 -14.15 -1.44 15.00
C ALA A 5 -14.26 -1.87 13.52
N ARG A 6 -13.70 -1.14 12.55
CA ARG A 6 -13.83 -1.49 11.11
C ARG A 6 -12.75 -2.41 10.55
N PRO A 7 -11.45 -2.27 10.88
CA PRO A 7 -10.44 -3.25 10.46
C PRO A 7 -10.76 -4.67 10.93
N ASP A 8 -11.34 -4.81 12.12
CA ASP A 8 -11.76 -6.09 12.71
C ASP A 8 -12.97 -6.72 12.01
N SER A 9 -13.75 -5.91 11.28
CA SER A 9 -14.88 -6.40 10.45
C SER A 9 -14.44 -7.05 9.13
N GLY A 10 -13.16 -6.90 8.75
CA GLY A 10 -12.64 -7.33 7.44
C GLY A 10 -13.11 -6.48 6.26
N LEU A 11 -13.80 -5.36 6.50
CA LEU A 11 -14.28 -4.44 5.46
C LEU A 11 -13.35 -3.24 5.32
N TYR A 12 -12.61 -3.18 4.22
CA TYR A 12 -11.61 -2.14 3.97
C TYR A 12 -12.03 -1.21 2.82
N PRO A 13 -12.16 0.11 3.04
CA PRO A 13 -12.40 1.05 1.95
C PRO A 13 -11.17 1.18 1.05
N ARG A 14 -11.37 1.59 -0.21
CA ARG A 14 -10.28 1.80 -1.18
C ARG A 14 -9.16 2.67 -0.60
N GLN A 15 -9.50 3.79 0.01
CA GLN A 15 -8.53 4.72 0.60
C GLN A 15 -7.68 4.08 1.71
N PHE A 16 -8.23 3.13 2.48
CA PHE A 16 -7.46 2.42 3.50
C PHE A 16 -6.41 1.50 2.86
N LEU A 17 -6.77 0.77 1.81
CA LEU A 17 -5.84 -0.09 1.08
C LEU A 17 -4.74 0.73 0.38
N GLU A 18 -5.10 1.86 -0.22
CA GLU A 18 -4.13 2.82 -0.77
C GLU A 18 -3.18 3.37 0.29
N GLY A 19 -3.70 3.72 1.48
CA GLY A 19 -2.90 4.15 2.62
C GLY A 19 -1.93 3.07 3.11
N GLN A 20 -2.39 1.82 3.22
CA GLN A 20 -1.55 0.68 3.57
C GLN A 20 -0.42 0.47 2.56
N MET A 21 -0.71 0.59 1.26
CA MET A 21 0.32 0.53 0.23
C MET A 21 1.34 1.67 0.36
N ALA A 22 0.87 2.89 0.62
CA ALA A 22 1.75 4.05 0.82
C ALA A 22 2.66 3.88 2.05
N VAL A 23 2.15 3.36 3.16
CA VAL A 23 2.93 3.07 4.38
C VAL A 23 4.00 2.01 4.10
N ALA A 24 3.63 0.90 3.45
CA ALA A 24 4.57 -0.17 3.12
C ALA A 24 5.72 0.33 2.21
N LEU A 25 5.43 1.22 1.26
CA LEU A 25 6.45 1.83 0.40
C LEU A 25 7.34 2.86 1.13
N GLY A 26 6.95 3.31 2.32
CA GLY A 26 7.56 4.45 3.01
C GLY A 26 9.05 4.27 3.28
N GLY A 27 9.49 3.11 3.77
CA GLY A 27 10.90 2.86 4.06
C GLY A 27 11.77 2.92 2.80
N ARG A 28 11.33 2.24 1.73
CA ARG A 28 12.01 2.21 0.43
C ARG A 28 12.12 3.60 -0.22
N ILE A 29 11.07 4.41 -0.07
CA ILE A 29 11.05 5.78 -0.58
C ILE A 29 11.94 6.69 0.26
N ALA A 30 11.95 6.50 1.60
CA ALA A 30 12.85 7.24 2.48
C ALA A 30 14.32 6.97 2.11
N GLU A 31 14.71 5.70 1.91
CA GLU A 31 16.06 5.36 1.43
C GLU A 31 16.41 6.10 0.14
N GLU A 32 15.52 6.09 -0.85
CA GLU A 32 15.74 6.77 -2.13
C GLU A 32 15.88 8.30 -1.98
N ILE A 33 15.06 8.92 -1.12
CA ILE A 33 15.12 10.37 -0.87
C ILE A 33 16.44 10.78 -0.20
N ILE A 34 16.99 9.93 0.67
CA ILE A 34 18.21 10.23 1.44
C ILE A 34 19.48 9.85 0.66
N PHE A 35 19.52 8.67 0.07
CA PHE A 35 20.73 8.07 -0.50
C PHE A 35 20.74 8.05 -2.04
N GLY A 36 19.60 8.28 -2.69
CA GLY A 36 19.47 8.27 -4.15
C GLY A 36 19.06 6.89 -4.71
N GLU A 37 18.83 6.87 -6.03
CA GLU A 37 18.33 5.67 -6.74
C GLU A 37 19.31 4.49 -6.76
N ASP A 38 20.61 4.77 -6.72
CA ASP A 38 21.65 3.74 -6.83
C ASP A 38 21.91 3.01 -5.50
N GLU A 39 21.49 3.60 -4.37
CA GLU A 39 21.80 3.12 -3.00
C GLU A 39 20.62 2.41 -2.33
N ILE A 40 19.61 2.06 -3.12
CA ILE A 40 18.45 1.33 -2.65
C ILE A 40 18.80 -0.10 -2.24
N THR A 41 18.22 -0.55 -1.13
CA THR A 41 18.51 -1.87 -0.59
C THR A 41 17.43 -2.91 -0.92
N THR A 42 17.76 -4.18 -0.71
CA THR A 42 16.80 -5.29 -0.77
C THR A 42 15.91 -5.38 0.47
N GLY A 43 16.07 -4.50 1.46
CA GLY A 43 15.37 -4.55 2.75
C GLY A 43 13.85 -4.42 2.65
N ALA A 44 13.36 -3.72 1.61
CA ALA A 44 11.94 -3.50 1.38
C ALA A 44 11.24 -4.58 0.52
N SER A 45 11.87 -5.73 0.29
CA SER A 45 11.32 -6.81 -0.57
C SER A 45 9.94 -7.27 -0.11
N ASN A 46 9.78 -7.55 1.19
CA ASN A 46 8.51 -7.96 1.79
C ASN A 46 7.41 -6.91 1.63
N ASP A 47 7.77 -5.63 1.72
CA ASP A 47 6.81 -4.53 1.55
C ASP A 47 6.37 -4.41 0.09
N ILE A 48 7.29 -4.54 -0.87
CA ILE A 48 6.98 -4.55 -2.30
C ILE A 48 6.03 -5.70 -2.67
N GLU A 49 6.26 -6.90 -2.12
CA GLU A 49 5.37 -8.05 -2.30
C GLU A 49 3.97 -7.78 -1.74
N ARG A 50 3.87 -7.21 -0.54
CA ARG A 50 2.59 -6.84 0.10
C ARG A 50 1.83 -5.79 -0.69
N VAL A 51 2.52 -4.76 -1.18
CA VAL A 51 1.95 -3.69 -2.01
C VAL A 51 1.39 -4.29 -3.29
N THR A 52 2.17 -5.12 -3.99
CA THR A 52 1.76 -5.78 -5.24
C THR A 52 0.56 -6.69 -5.03
N SER A 53 0.57 -7.51 -3.96
CA SER A 53 -0.54 -8.40 -3.61
C SER A 53 -1.82 -7.61 -3.30
N THR A 54 -1.70 -6.52 -2.54
CA THR A 54 -2.83 -5.64 -2.20
C THR A 54 -3.43 -5.01 -3.44
N ALA A 55 -2.61 -4.40 -4.30
CA ALA A 55 -3.06 -3.82 -5.57
C ALA A 55 -3.74 -4.87 -6.46
N LYS A 56 -3.19 -6.08 -6.54
CA LYS A 56 -3.81 -7.18 -7.30
C LYS A 56 -5.17 -7.56 -6.74
N MET A 57 -5.33 -7.67 -5.42
CA MET A 57 -6.64 -7.92 -4.81
C MET A 57 -7.64 -6.79 -5.06
N MET A 58 -7.21 -5.54 -4.98
CA MET A 58 -8.03 -4.37 -5.30
C MET A 58 -8.60 -4.48 -6.72
N VAL A 59 -7.76 -4.84 -7.70
CA VAL A 59 -8.18 -4.98 -9.10
C VAL A 59 -9.03 -6.23 -9.33
N THR A 60 -8.59 -7.41 -8.89
CA THR A 60 -9.19 -8.68 -9.32
C THR A 60 -10.32 -9.18 -8.41
N ARG A 61 -10.34 -8.79 -7.12
CA ARG A 61 -11.30 -9.31 -6.15
C ARG A 61 -12.29 -8.26 -5.67
N PHE A 62 -11.82 -7.03 -5.48
CA PHE A 62 -12.65 -5.97 -4.90
C PHE A 62 -13.27 -5.02 -5.94
N GLY A 63 -13.01 -5.23 -7.23
CA GLY A 63 -13.57 -4.41 -8.31
C GLY A 63 -13.17 -2.93 -8.20
N MET A 64 -12.00 -2.64 -7.65
CA MET A 64 -11.51 -1.27 -7.40
C MET A 64 -10.72 -0.68 -8.57
N SER A 65 -10.86 -1.24 -9.77
CA SER A 65 -10.40 -0.63 -11.02
C SER A 65 -11.60 -0.26 -11.89
N GLU A 66 -11.65 0.98 -12.36
CA GLU A 66 -12.72 1.44 -13.26
C GLU A 66 -12.64 0.77 -14.64
N LYS A 67 -11.42 0.44 -15.10
CA LYS A 67 -11.21 -0.20 -16.41
C LYS A 67 -11.56 -1.68 -16.39
N VAL A 68 -11.25 -2.38 -15.30
CA VAL A 68 -11.63 -3.79 -15.13
C VAL A 68 -13.11 -3.90 -14.75
N GLY A 69 -13.63 -2.93 -14.00
CA GLY A 69 -15.01 -2.86 -13.56
C GLY A 69 -15.26 -3.57 -12.22
N GLN A 70 -16.53 -3.57 -11.80
CA GLN A 70 -16.99 -4.15 -10.53
C GLN A 70 -17.19 -5.67 -10.63
N VAL A 71 -16.14 -6.39 -11.02
CA VAL A 71 -16.17 -7.84 -11.21
C VAL A 71 -15.13 -8.53 -10.32
N ALA A 72 -15.49 -9.70 -9.81
CA ALA A 72 -14.54 -10.61 -9.17
C ALA A 72 -14.04 -11.60 -10.22
N LEU A 73 -12.76 -11.48 -10.60
CA LEU A 73 -12.12 -12.37 -11.53
C LEU A 73 -11.63 -13.62 -10.78
N ALA A 74 -11.93 -14.80 -11.33
CA ALA A 74 -11.44 -16.06 -10.78
C ALA A 74 -9.91 -16.07 -10.81
N GLN A 75 -9.27 -16.36 -9.67
CA GLN A 75 -7.84 -16.61 -9.67
C GLN A 75 -7.57 -18.03 -10.16
N GLU A 76 -6.49 -18.19 -10.92
CA GLU A 76 -5.81 -19.47 -11.13
C GLU A 76 -5.17 -19.97 -9.82
N GLN A 77 -5.94 -20.08 -8.74
CA GLN A 77 -5.53 -20.84 -7.57
C GLN A 77 -6.21 -22.20 -7.65
N GLY A 78 -5.49 -23.17 -8.20
CA GLY A 78 -5.87 -24.56 -8.13
C GLY A 78 -6.06 -24.96 -6.66
N SER A 79 -7.31 -25.24 -6.28
CA SER A 79 -7.59 -26.08 -5.13
C SER A 79 -7.60 -27.54 -5.61
N PRO A 80 -6.72 -28.43 -5.11
CA PRO A 80 -6.72 -29.84 -5.53
C PRO A 80 -7.86 -30.66 -4.91
N PHE A 81 -8.72 -30.08 -4.06
CA PHE A 81 -9.45 -30.85 -3.05
C PHE A 81 -10.98 -30.90 -3.18
N LEU A 82 -11.58 -30.45 -4.29
CA LEU A 82 -13.02 -30.68 -4.51
C LEU A 82 -13.24 -31.43 -5.82
N GLY A 83 -13.62 -32.70 -5.63
CA GLY A 83 -13.67 -33.73 -6.66
C GLY A 83 -14.44 -33.35 -7.92
N ARG A 84 -14.04 -34.02 -9.00
CA ARG A 84 -14.74 -34.11 -10.29
C ARG A 84 -16.26 -34.28 -10.08
N GLN A 85 -17.05 -33.24 -10.32
CA GLN A 85 -18.36 -33.31 -11.03
C GLN A 85 -19.11 -31.97 -10.92
N MET A 86 -18.82 -31.06 -11.85
CA MET A 86 -19.81 -30.28 -12.60
C MET A 86 -19.03 -29.33 -13.49
N GLY A 87 -19.36 -29.29 -14.78
CA GLY A 87 -18.62 -28.53 -15.79
C GLY A 87 -18.72 -27.02 -15.60
N SER A 88 -17.90 -26.45 -14.73
CA SER A 88 -17.55 -25.05 -14.82
C SER A 88 -16.44 -24.91 -15.86
N GLN A 89 -16.72 -24.14 -16.91
CA GLN A 89 -15.67 -23.50 -17.69
C GLN A 89 -14.70 -22.86 -16.70
N GLN A 90 -13.50 -23.42 -16.53
CA GLN A 90 -12.34 -22.59 -16.27
C GLN A 90 -12.25 -21.67 -17.49
N THR A 91 -12.93 -20.52 -17.42
CA THR A 91 -12.70 -19.44 -18.35
C THR A 91 -11.27 -18.98 -18.12
N SER A 92 -10.34 -19.61 -18.83
CA SER A 92 -8.96 -19.15 -18.92
C SER A 92 -9.00 -17.66 -19.23
N MET A 93 -8.41 -16.86 -18.35
CA MET A 93 -8.42 -15.41 -18.48
C MET A 93 -7.72 -15.02 -19.78
N SER A 94 -8.35 -14.15 -20.59
CA SER A 94 -7.79 -13.74 -21.87
C SER A 94 -6.46 -13.00 -21.67
N SER A 95 -5.60 -13.00 -22.69
CA SER A 95 -4.30 -12.31 -22.63
C SER A 95 -4.46 -10.80 -22.42
N GLU A 96 -5.49 -10.23 -23.03
CA GLU A 96 -5.88 -8.83 -22.96
C GLU A 96 -6.34 -8.48 -21.54
N THR A 97 -7.10 -9.37 -20.90
CA THR A 97 -7.55 -9.19 -19.52
C THR A 97 -6.37 -9.22 -18.54
N ARG A 98 -5.42 -10.14 -18.74
CA ARG A 98 -4.18 -10.21 -17.93
C ARG A 98 -3.36 -8.93 -18.06
N ALA A 99 -3.11 -8.48 -19.28
CA ALA A 99 -2.36 -7.25 -19.54
C ALA A 99 -3.07 -6.02 -18.92
N LEU A 100 -4.40 -5.98 -18.97
CA LEU A 100 -5.18 -4.91 -18.33
C LEU A 100 -5.00 -4.94 -16.80
N ILE A 101 -5.09 -6.10 -16.17
CA ILE A 101 -4.87 -6.25 -14.72
C ILE A 101 -3.48 -5.77 -14.33
N ASP A 102 -2.44 -6.23 -15.03
CA ASP A 102 -1.06 -5.86 -14.73
C ASP A 102 -0.86 -4.34 -14.86
N SER A 103 -1.46 -3.71 -15.88
CA SER A 103 -1.43 -2.26 -16.05
C SER A 103 -2.12 -1.50 -14.91
N GLU A 104 -3.25 -2.02 -14.40
CA GLU A 104 -4.00 -1.38 -13.32
C GLU A 104 -3.33 -1.60 -11.96
N VAL A 105 -2.68 -2.74 -11.75
CA VAL A 105 -1.84 -2.99 -10.58
C VAL A 105 -0.67 -2.00 -10.55
N SER A 106 0.05 -1.86 -11.67
CA SER A 106 1.15 -0.90 -11.79
C SER A 106 0.67 0.54 -11.55
N ARG A 107 -0.49 0.93 -12.08
CA ARG A 107 -1.10 2.24 -11.83
C ARG A 107 -1.32 2.49 -10.34
N LEU A 108 -1.96 1.56 -9.62
CA LEU A 108 -2.24 1.70 -8.19
C LEU A 108 -0.95 1.82 -7.35
N VAL A 109 0.06 1.01 -7.68
CA VAL A 109 1.36 1.04 -6.99
C VAL A 109 2.05 2.39 -7.21
N ASN A 110 2.06 2.89 -8.45
CA ASN A 110 2.66 4.18 -8.81
C ASN A 110 1.95 5.36 -8.14
N GLU A 111 0.62 5.31 -8.02
CA GLU A 111 -0.16 6.33 -7.30
C GLU A 111 0.16 6.32 -5.79
N ALA A 112 0.25 5.15 -5.17
CA ALA A 112 0.63 5.03 -3.77
C ALA A 112 2.06 5.54 -3.53
N TYR A 113 3.00 5.16 -4.42
CA TYR A 113 4.38 5.63 -4.40
C TYR A 113 4.46 7.16 -4.51
N ALA A 114 3.79 7.75 -5.51
CA ALA A 114 3.83 9.20 -5.73
C ALA A 114 3.26 9.99 -4.54
N LYS A 115 2.16 9.51 -3.95
CA LYS A 115 1.57 10.08 -2.74
C LYS A 115 2.54 10.01 -1.56
N ALA A 116 3.11 8.83 -1.29
CA ALA A 116 4.06 8.63 -0.20
C ALA A 116 5.34 9.47 -0.36
N LYS A 117 5.90 9.50 -1.58
CA LYS A 117 7.08 10.31 -1.91
C LYS A 117 6.82 11.79 -1.71
N THR A 118 5.69 12.30 -2.20
CA THR A 118 5.30 13.70 -1.97
C THR A 118 5.24 14.00 -0.48
N LEU A 119 4.55 13.16 0.30
CA LEU A 119 4.41 13.35 1.75
C LEU A 119 5.75 13.34 2.48
N LEU A 120 6.66 12.41 2.14
CA LEU A 120 7.98 12.33 2.76
C LEU A 120 8.87 13.51 2.38
N VAL A 121 8.83 13.96 1.12
CA VAL A 121 9.58 15.13 0.66
C VAL A 121 9.08 16.41 1.33
N GLU A 122 7.76 16.60 1.41
CA GLU A 122 7.17 17.77 2.07
C GLU A 122 7.44 17.82 3.57
N ASN A 123 7.69 16.67 4.19
CA ASN A 123 7.98 16.51 5.61
C ASN A 123 9.42 16.08 5.87
N ARG A 124 10.35 16.47 4.99
CA ARG A 124 11.76 16.06 5.06
C ARG A 124 12.42 16.40 6.41
N GLU A 125 12.08 17.54 7.00
CA GLU A 125 12.65 17.98 8.28
C GLU A 125 12.38 16.98 9.42
N VAL A 126 11.15 16.47 9.54
CA VAL A 126 10.81 15.50 10.59
C VAL A 126 11.43 14.13 10.31
N LEU A 127 11.57 13.75 9.04
CA LEU A 127 12.24 12.50 8.65
C LEU A 127 13.71 12.51 9.11
N ASP A 128 14.44 13.59 8.83
CA ASP A 128 15.85 13.74 9.21
C ASP A 128 16.02 13.79 10.74
N LYS A 129 15.14 14.52 11.45
CA LYS A 129 15.16 14.57 12.93
C LYS A 129 14.88 13.22 13.56
N LEU A 130 13.89 12.49 13.05
CA LEU A 130 13.54 11.16 13.55
C LEU A 130 14.71 10.19 13.35
N ALA A 131 15.34 10.20 12.18
CA ALA A 131 16.49 9.37 11.89
C ALA A 131 17.66 9.67 12.85
N ALA A 132 18.00 10.96 13.05
CA ALA A 132 19.04 11.36 13.98
C ALA A 132 18.75 10.89 15.42
N LEU A 133 17.50 11.02 15.87
CA LEU A 133 17.09 10.58 17.20
C LEU A 133 17.14 9.06 17.36
N LEU A 134 16.75 8.30 16.34
CA LEU A 134 16.83 6.84 16.35
C LEU A 134 18.27 6.33 16.33
N VAL A 135 19.20 7.04 15.69
CA VAL A 135 20.64 6.72 15.77
C VAL A 135 21.17 6.92 17.19
N GLU A 136 20.69 7.92 17.92
CA GLU A 136 21.11 8.20 19.30
C GLU A 136 20.48 7.25 20.33
N LYS A 137 19.18 6.97 20.19
CA LYS A 137 18.37 6.28 21.22
C LYS A 137 17.96 4.85 20.87
N GLU A 138 18.15 4.42 19.63
CA GLU A 138 17.64 3.17 19.02
C GLU A 138 16.10 3.06 18.96
N THR A 139 15.38 3.67 19.89
CA THR A 139 13.92 3.66 20.00
C THR A 139 13.39 5.05 20.32
N VAL A 140 12.23 5.38 19.76
CA VAL A 140 11.49 6.64 20.00
C VAL A 140 10.09 6.28 20.46
N THR A 141 9.59 6.90 21.53
CA THR A 141 8.24 6.62 22.04
C THR A 141 7.18 7.30 21.18
N ALA A 142 5.92 6.86 21.31
CA ALA A 142 4.80 7.47 20.60
C ALA A 142 4.67 8.96 20.97
N GLU A 143 4.85 9.33 22.24
CA GLU A 143 4.77 10.71 22.73
C GLU A 143 5.88 11.58 22.14
N GLU A 144 7.12 11.10 22.14
CA GLU A 144 8.26 11.81 21.52
C GLU A 144 8.02 12.04 20.03
N PHE A 145 7.51 11.02 19.34
CA PHE A 145 7.19 11.14 17.91
C PHE A 145 6.07 12.15 17.66
N GLN A 146 4.97 12.11 18.44
CA GLN A 146 3.87 13.07 18.33
C GLN A 146 4.34 14.52 18.58
N GLN A 147 5.21 14.72 19.56
CA GLN A 147 5.80 16.03 19.83
C GLN A 147 6.60 16.52 18.61
N MET A 148 7.45 15.66 18.03
CA MET A 148 8.25 16.00 16.85
C MET A 148 7.39 16.37 15.64
N LEU A 149 6.29 15.65 15.40
CA LEU A 149 5.33 15.97 14.34
C LEU A 149 4.71 17.37 14.52
N THR A 150 4.40 17.73 15.78
CA THR A 150 3.83 19.04 16.12
C THR A 150 4.86 20.14 15.90
N ASP A 151 6.09 19.94 16.36
CA ASP A 151 7.17 20.93 16.27
C ASP A 151 7.58 21.23 14.83
N CYS A 152 7.49 20.24 13.94
CA CYS A 152 7.84 20.41 12.52
C CYS A 152 6.66 20.86 11.65
N ASN A 153 5.49 21.15 12.23
CA ASN A 153 4.27 21.54 11.51
C ASN A 153 3.97 20.65 10.29
N VAL A 154 3.99 19.33 10.52
CA VAL A 154 3.93 18.31 9.48
C VAL A 154 2.66 18.44 8.64
N LYS A 155 2.82 18.40 7.31
CA LYS A 155 1.71 18.29 6.39
C LYS A 155 1.13 16.89 6.45
N ILE A 156 -0.14 16.79 6.79
CA ILE A 156 -0.87 15.53 6.81
C ILE A 156 -1.69 15.46 5.53
N GLY A 157 -1.42 14.46 4.69
CA GLY A 157 -2.23 14.21 3.51
C GLY A 157 -3.68 13.94 3.90
N SER A 158 -4.62 14.38 3.07
CA SER A 158 -6.04 14.06 3.20
C SER A 158 -6.31 12.61 2.79
N TYR A 159 -5.61 11.64 3.40
CA TYR A 159 -6.24 10.36 3.65
C TYR A 159 -7.31 10.66 4.68
N GLY A 160 -8.50 11.03 4.19
CA GLY A 160 -9.73 11.01 4.96
C GLY A 160 -10.06 9.56 5.30
N ILE A 161 -9.20 8.90 6.08
CA ILE A 161 -9.74 7.96 7.04
C ILE A 161 -10.65 8.87 7.84
N TYR A 162 -11.96 8.66 7.77
CA TYR A 162 -13.02 9.53 8.33
C TYR A 162 -13.53 10.66 7.40
N ALA A 163 -14.82 10.58 7.08
CA ALA A 163 -15.63 11.77 6.84
C ALA A 163 -15.81 12.49 8.19
N GLN A 164 -15.75 13.82 8.19
CA GLN A 164 -16.14 14.65 9.34
C GLN A 164 -17.62 14.46 9.68
#